data_AF-A0A2W5PFC0-F1
#
_entry.id   AF-A0A2W5PFC0-F1
#
_cell.length_a   1.000
_cell.length_b   1.000
_cell.length_c   1.000
_cell.angle_alpha   90.00
_cell.angle_beta   90.00
_cell.angle_gamma   90.00
#
_symmetry.space_group_name_H-M   'P 1'
#
loop_
_entity.id
_entity.type
_entity.pdbx_description
1 polymer ?
#
loop_
_entity_poly.entity_id
_entity_poly.type
_entity_poly.pdbx_seq_one_letter_code
_entity_poly.pdbx_strand_id
1 'polypeptide(L)'
;PSYRALLDTTTRKLRIERQALVAQATGEDWRGVKLVLSTGQPRRNTAGRTPAPWRIGVEPPPQQQVAREDSVARFAMAPAPAAPVAPAAKAMAPERPLFDVNVFQNSFATEFDVTQPIDVPSNGQRVAMPLGQHEETAQVAVRTSPRLEQAAYLVAEIAQPEGVWPAGALQLYRDGAFVGSGQWNAPGNIDGPARVTLSFGRDELVRVSAEPERDNQGSGGFAGSRAERQVQRAYVVENRHRTPIALEVLEAAPVSVNEQVRVATQFSPKPAELAWNRQPGVAMWRTELGAGLRTRFTADYTIGYPKDARLQDR
;
A
#
# COMPACT_ATOMS: atom_id res chain seq x y z
N PRO A 1 -9.98 1.34 14.95
CA PRO A 1 -8.92 2.25 15.42
C PRO A 1 -8.48 3.16 14.27
N SER A 2 -7.86 4.30 14.60
CA SER A 2 -7.14 5.16 13.67
C SER A 2 -5.73 5.40 14.16
N TYR A 3 -4.81 5.73 13.27
CA TYR A 3 -3.39 5.89 13.57
C TYR A 3 -2.85 7.20 13.02
N ARG A 4 -1.84 7.75 13.66
CA ARG A 4 -0.98 8.81 13.13
C ARG A 4 0.47 8.33 13.20
N ALA A 5 1.18 8.38 12.08
CA ALA A 5 2.61 8.13 12.04
C ALA A 5 3.31 9.46 11.78
N LEU A 6 4.24 9.83 12.66
CA LEU A 6 4.99 11.08 12.63
C LEU A 6 6.47 10.75 12.48
N LEU A 7 7.06 11.10 11.34
CA LEU A 7 8.48 10.95 11.08
C LEU A 7 9.17 12.31 11.22
N ASP A 8 10.18 12.37 12.08
CA ASP A 8 11.19 13.42 12.07
C ASP A 8 12.37 12.93 11.22
N THR A 9 12.61 13.60 10.09
CA THR A 9 13.65 13.19 9.14
C THR A 9 15.07 13.51 9.63
N THR A 10 15.22 14.46 10.55
CA THR A 10 16.52 14.86 11.12
C THR A 10 16.98 13.85 12.16
N THR A 11 16.10 13.48 13.09
CA THR A 11 16.41 12.52 14.16
C THR A 11 16.14 11.07 13.76
N ARG A 12 15.44 10.86 12.64
CA ARG A 12 14.93 9.55 12.16
C ARG A 12 13.99 8.88 13.16
N LYS A 13 13.40 9.64 14.08
CA LYS A 13 12.41 9.12 15.03
C LYS A 13 11.06 9.00 14.33
N LEU A 14 10.49 7.80 14.41
CA LEU A 14 9.14 7.51 13.97
C LEU A 14 8.27 7.24 15.19
N ARG A 15 7.26 8.09 15.40
CA ARG A 15 6.23 7.89 16.41
C ARG A 15 4.92 7.46 15.78
N ILE A 16 4.35 6.37 16.26
CA ILE A 16 3.05 5.86 15.84
C ILE A 16 2.08 6.02 17.00
N GLU A 17 1.11 6.92 16.85
CA GLU A 17 0.05 7.16 17.82
C GLU A 17 -1.19 6.36 17.41
N ARG A 18 -1.70 5.53 18.33
CA ARG A 18 -2.96 4.83 18.15
C ARG A 18 -4.09 5.66 18.76
N GLN A 19 -5.22 5.74 18.07
CA GLN A 19 -6.38 6.52 18.49
C GLN A 19 -7.68 5.73 18.28
N ALA A 20 -8.65 5.96 19.17
CA ALA A 20 -10.05 5.67 18.97
C ALA A 20 -10.80 6.95 18.57
N LEU A 21 -11.80 6.79 17.71
CA LEU A 21 -12.80 7.83 17.47
C LEU A 21 -14.09 7.35 18.14
N VAL A 22 -14.52 8.05 19.18
CA VAL A 22 -15.76 7.76 19.91
C VAL A 22 -16.78 8.81 19.56
N ALA A 23 -18.00 8.37 19.23
CA ALA A 23 -19.15 9.24 19.03
C ALA A 23 -20.40 8.51 19.54
N GLN A 24 -21.35 9.27 20.06
CA GLN A 24 -22.62 8.74 20.56
C GLN A 24 -23.76 9.70 20.23
N ALA A 25 -24.97 9.14 20.18
CA ALA A 25 -26.20 9.87 19.90
C ALA A 25 -27.36 9.28 20.73
N THR A 26 -27.10 9.00 22.02
CA THR A 26 -28.07 8.40 22.94
C THR A 26 -29.08 9.41 23.50
N GLY A 27 -28.89 10.71 23.25
CA GLY A 27 -29.68 11.80 23.81
C GLY A 27 -29.13 12.38 25.13
N GLU A 28 -28.08 11.79 25.70
CA GLU A 28 -27.49 12.21 26.98
C GLU A 28 -25.99 12.42 26.86
N ASP A 29 -25.46 13.53 27.38
CA ASP A 29 -24.02 13.77 27.43
C ASP A 29 -23.36 12.87 28.48
N TRP A 30 -22.30 12.17 28.10
CA TRP A 30 -21.46 11.46 29.05
C TRP A 30 -20.42 12.43 29.60
N ARG A 31 -20.38 12.62 30.92
CA ARG A 31 -19.42 13.52 31.58
C ARG A 31 -18.59 12.76 32.61
N GLY A 32 -17.26 12.85 32.50
CA GLY A 32 -16.32 12.21 33.43
C GLY A 32 -16.42 10.68 33.49
N VAL A 33 -16.79 10.01 32.40
CA VAL A 33 -16.97 8.55 32.39
C VAL A 33 -15.64 7.83 32.10
N LYS A 34 -15.48 6.63 32.68
CA LYS A 34 -14.41 5.70 32.29
C LYS A 34 -14.92 4.82 31.16
N LEU A 35 -14.13 4.69 30.08
CA LEU A 35 -14.51 3.91 28.91
C LEU A 35 -13.58 2.71 28.73
N VAL A 36 -14.18 1.55 28.47
CA VAL A 36 -13.48 0.36 27.97
C VAL A 36 -13.89 0.15 26.52
N LEU A 37 -12.91 0.14 25.61
CA LEU A 37 -13.14 -0.03 24.18
C LEU A 37 -12.71 -1.42 23.74
N SER A 38 -13.63 -2.21 23.18
CA SER A 38 -13.36 -3.58 22.72
C SER A 38 -13.33 -3.66 21.19
N THR A 39 -12.36 -4.40 20.63
CA THR A 39 -12.34 -4.77 19.20
C THR A 39 -13.24 -5.95 18.87
N GLY A 40 -13.89 -6.56 19.88
CA GLY A 40 -14.84 -7.63 19.70
C GLY A 40 -16.00 -7.20 18.79
N GLN A 41 -16.38 -8.06 17.84
CA GLN A 41 -17.52 -7.82 16.94
C GLN A 41 -18.69 -8.72 17.35
N PRO A 42 -19.48 -8.36 18.39
CA PRO A 42 -20.56 -9.22 18.90
C PRO A 42 -21.70 -9.45 17.90
N ARG A 43 -21.83 -8.58 16.88
CA ARG A 43 -22.84 -8.70 15.81
C ARG A 43 -22.32 -9.45 14.57
N ARG A 44 -21.11 -10.02 14.62
CA ARG A 44 -20.58 -10.80 13.49
C ARG A 44 -21.37 -12.10 13.38
N ASN A 45 -21.71 -12.50 12.16
CA ASN A 45 -22.46 -13.72 11.92
C ASN A 45 -21.70 -14.91 12.52
N THR A 46 -22.33 -15.65 13.44
CA THR A 46 -21.71 -16.79 14.14
C THR A 46 -21.68 -18.05 13.27
N ALA A 47 -22.42 -18.05 12.15
CA ALA A 47 -22.44 -19.11 11.16
C ALA A 47 -21.87 -18.62 9.82
N GLY A 48 -20.96 -19.43 9.26
CA GLY A 48 -20.46 -19.26 7.89
C GLY A 48 -21.52 -19.60 6.84
N ARG A 49 -21.31 -19.18 5.60
CA ARG A 49 -22.13 -19.63 4.46
C ARG A 49 -21.85 -21.11 4.22
N THR A 50 -22.89 -21.93 4.19
CA THR A 50 -22.76 -23.32 3.73
C THR A 50 -22.66 -23.34 2.20
N PRO A 51 -21.75 -24.15 1.62
CA PRO A 51 -21.65 -24.25 0.17
C PRO A 51 -22.93 -24.83 -0.41
N ALA A 52 -23.38 -24.30 -1.54
CA ALA A 52 -24.42 -24.94 -2.34
C ALA A 52 -23.82 -26.20 -3.02
N PRO A 53 -24.58 -27.29 -3.20
CA PRO A 53 -24.10 -28.45 -3.91
C PRO A 53 -23.70 -28.07 -5.34
N TRP A 54 -22.50 -28.49 -5.75
CA TRP A 54 -22.06 -28.35 -7.13
C TRP A 54 -22.88 -29.30 -8.01
N ARG A 55 -23.79 -28.74 -8.80
CA ARG A 55 -24.59 -29.49 -9.77
C ARG A 55 -23.99 -29.29 -11.16
N ILE A 56 -23.50 -30.38 -11.75
CA ILE A 56 -23.04 -30.44 -13.14
C ILE A 56 -24.17 -31.08 -13.94
N GLY A 57 -24.70 -30.36 -14.92
CA GLY A 57 -25.72 -30.85 -15.87
C GLY A 57 -25.26 -30.63 -17.30
N VAL A 58 -25.81 -31.40 -18.24
CA VAL A 58 -25.62 -31.17 -19.68
C VAL A 58 -26.56 -30.06 -20.11
N GLU A 59 -26.04 -29.07 -20.84
CA GLU A 59 -26.81 -27.94 -21.37
C GLU A 59 -27.96 -28.46 -22.26
N PRO A 60 -29.23 -28.15 -21.96
CA PRO A 60 -30.33 -28.49 -22.85
C PRO A 60 -30.12 -27.80 -24.20
N PRO A 61 -30.43 -28.46 -25.33
CA PRO A 61 -30.32 -27.83 -26.64
C PRO A 61 -31.14 -26.53 -26.65
N PRO A 62 -30.61 -25.45 -27.25
CA PRO A 62 -31.24 -24.14 -27.20
C PRO A 62 -32.66 -24.23 -27.75
N GLN A 63 -33.64 -24.00 -26.87
CA GLN A 63 -35.02 -23.82 -27.30
C GLN A 63 -35.08 -22.49 -28.05
N GLN A 64 -35.40 -22.55 -29.34
CA GLN A 64 -35.64 -21.38 -30.17
C GLN A 64 -36.76 -20.55 -29.53
N GLN A 65 -36.38 -19.44 -28.90
CA GLN A 65 -37.33 -18.43 -28.47
C GLN A 65 -37.84 -17.72 -29.73
N VAL A 66 -39.07 -18.04 -30.11
CA VAL A 66 -39.83 -17.25 -31.10
C VAL A 66 -39.96 -15.85 -30.52
N ALA A 67 -39.31 -14.90 -31.20
CA ALA A 67 -39.39 -13.48 -30.88
C ALA A 67 -40.84 -13.03 -31.05
N ARG A 68 -41.51 -12.69 -29.94
CA ARG A 68 -42.71 -11.86 -29.99
C ARG A 68 -42.24 -10.42 -30.16
N GLU A 69 -42.53 -9.86 -31.33
CA GLU A 69 -42.43 -8.43 -31.58
C GLU A 69 -43.47 -7.72 -30.70
N ASP A 70 -43.01 -7.01 -29.68
CA ASP A 70 -43.82 -5.98 -29.04
C ASP A 70 -43.17 -4.61 -29.27
N SER A 71 -43.88 -3.84 -30.09
CA SER A 71 -43.60 -2.48 -30.54
C SER A 71 -43.49 -1.50 -29.37
N VAL A 72 -42.33 -0.86 -29.22
CA VAL A 72 -42.11 0.25 -28.28
C VAL A 72 -42.43 1.59 -28.95
N ALA A 73 -43.61 2.14 -28.64
CA ALA A 73 -43.91 3.55 -28.80
C ALA A 73 -43.05 4.35 -27.81
N ARG A 74 -42.14 5.20 -28.33
CA ARG A 74 -41.33 6.13 -27.54
C ARG A 74 -42.15 7.38 -27.24
N PHE A 75 -42.56 7.57 -25.98
CA PHE A 75 -42.94 8.88 -25.48
C PHE A 75 -41.74 9.52 -24.76
N ALA A 76 -41.43 10.75 -25.15
CA ALA A 76 -40.38 11.58 -24.58
C ALA A 76 -40.80 12.10 -23.18
N MET A 77 -39.88 12.03 -22.22
CA MET A 77 -39.98 12.73 -20.94
C MET A 77 -38.77 13.64 -20.76
N ALA A 78 -39.05 14.88 -20.38
CA ALA A 78 -38.10 15.98 -20.20
C ALA A 78 -37.30 15.86 -18.88
N PRO A 79 -36.09 16.44 -18.79
CA PRO A 79 -35.29 16.42 -17.57
C PRO A 79 -35.75 17.45 -16.53
N ALA A 80 -35.67 17.08 -15.25
CA ALA A 80 -35.89 17.96 -14.10
C ALA A 80 -34.56 18.57 -13.60
N PRO A 81 -34.56 19.77 -12.97
CA PRO A 81 -33.35 20.47 -12.54
C PRO A 81 -32.81 19.97 -11.19
N ALA A 82 -31.49 20.09 -11.02
CA ALA A 82 -30.76 19.76 -9.80
C ALA A 82 -30.77 20.92 -8.77
N ALA A 83 -30.80 20.58 -7.49
CA ALA A 83 -30.68 21.51 -6.37
C ALA A 83 -29.21 21.78 -5.97
N PRO A 84 -28.88 22.96 -5.41
CA PRO A 84 -27.51 23.32 -5.06
C PRO A 84 -27.05 22.72 -3.72
N VAL A 85 -25.76 22.39 -3.64
CA VAL A 85 -25.07 21.92 -2.43
C VAL A 85 -24.33 23.10 -1.78
N ALA A 86 -24.53 23.33 -0.49
CA ALA A 86 -23.82 24.36 0.29
C ALA A 86 -22.43 23.88 0.74
N PRO A 87 -21.44 24.78 0.92
CA PRO A 87 -20.12 24.40 1.43
C PRO A 87 -20.10 24.34 2.96
N ALA A 88 -19.56 23.25 3.51
CA ALA A 88 -19.25 23.13 4.93
C ALA A 88 -17.82 23.61 5.24
N ALA A 89 -17.70 24.37 6.32
CA ALA A 89 -16.51 25.08 6.77
C ALA A 89 -15.35 24.16 7.19
N LYS A 90 -14.13 24.66 7.00
CA LYS A 90 -12.90 24.11 7.60
C LYS A 90 -12.95 24.29 9.12
N ALA A 91 -12.86 23.19 9.85
CA ALA A 91 -12.57 23.20 11.28
C ALA A 91 -11.06 23.03 11.49
N MET A 92 -10.47 23.98 12.20
CA MET A 92 -9.09 24.00 12.67
C MET A 92 -8.96 22.99 13.83
N ALA A 93 -7.94 22.13 13.78
CA ALA A 93 -7.69 21.15 14.83
C ALA A 93 -6.97 21.82 16.02
N PRO A 94 -7.45 21.65 17.27
CA PRO A 94 -6.65 21.95 18.45
C PRO A 94 -5.66 20.81 18.73
N GLU A 95 -4.51 21.18 19.30
CA GLU A 95 -3.48 20.27 19.79
C GLU A 95 -4.07 19.33 20.85
N ARG A 96 -3.75 18.04 20.76
CA ARG A 96 -4.31 16.99 21.63
C ARG A 96 -3.35 16.61 22.75
N PRO A 97 -3.83 16.46 24.00
CA PRO A 97 -3.05 15.89 25.08
C PRO A 97 -2.81 14.38 24.85
N LEU A 98 -1.71 13.87 25.41
CA LEU A 98 -1.33 12.45 25.42
C LEU A 98 -2.01 11.77 26.61
N PHE A 99 -2.64 10.61 26.39
CA PHE A 99 -3.33 9.83 27.43
C PHE A 99 -2.68 8.45 27.56
N ASP A 100 -2.69 7.91 28.78
CA ASP A 100 -2.18 6.59 29.11
C ASP A 100 -3.32 5.54 29.05
N VAL A 101 -3.08 4.39 28.42
CA VAL A 101 -4.12 3.38 28.12
C VAL A 101 -3.58 1.99 28.39
N ASN A 102 -4.31 1.23 29.21
CA ASN A 102 -4.01 -0.17 29.49
C ASN A 102 -4.71 -1.09 28.47
N VAL A 103 -4.01 -2.13 28.03
CA VAL A 103 -4.54 -3.07 27.01
C VAL A 103 -4.70 -4.46 27.62
N PHE A 104 -5.91 -4.99 27.58
CA PHE A 104 -6.21 -6.36 27.99
C PHE A 104 -6.53 -7.23 26.77
N GLN A 105 -5.94 -8.42 26.71
CA GLN A 105 -6.17 -9.38 25.64
C GLN A 105 -7.07 -10.50 26.14
N ASN A 106 -8.31 -10.57 25.63
CA ASN A 106 -9.20 -11.70 25.83
C ASN A 106 -9.14 -12.64 24.61
N SER A 107 -9.55 -13.90 24.77
CA SER A 107 -9.49 -14.94 23.74
C SER A 107 -10.26 -14.63 22.44
N PHE A 108 -11.10 -13.59 22.43
CA PHE A 108 -11.93 -13.21 21.28
C PHE A 108 -11.95 -11.69 20.97
N ALA A 109 -11.27 -10.85 21.78
CA ALA A 109 -11.26 -9.40 21.62
C ALA A 109 -10.07 -8.73 22.32
N THR A 110 -9.63 -7.58 21.81
CA THR A 110 -8.68 -6.68 22.49
C THR A 110 -9.46 -5.55 23.14
N GLU A 111 -9.26 -5.36 24.44
CA GLU A 111 -9.87 -4.30 25.22
C GLU A 111 -8.85 -3.20 25.55
N PHE A 112 -9.26 -1.95 25.41
CA PHE A 112 -8.49 -0.76 25.75
C PHE A 112 -9.19 -0.05 26.90
N ASP A 113 -8.57 -0.06 28.07
CA ASP A 113 -9.04 0.66 29.25
C ASP A 113 -8.48 2.09 29.23
N VAL A 114 -9.37 3.05 29.04
CA VAL A 114 -9.04 4.47 29.05
C VAL A 114 -9.11 4.94 30.50
N THR A 115 -7.94 5.07 31.12
CA THR A 115 -7.82 5.31 32.56
C THR A 115 -8.30 6.70 32.99
N GLN A 116 -8.29 7.68 32.08
CA GLN A 116 -8.68 9.05 32.35
C GLN A 116 -10.18 9.29 32.04
N PRO A 117 -10.93 9.98 32.93
CA PRO A 117 -12.32 10.36 32.67
C PRO A 117 -12.46 11.21 31.41
N ILE A 118 -13.49 10.95 30.60
CA ILE A 118 -13.73 11.72 29.37
C ILE A 118 -15.19 12.16 29.24
N ASP A 119 -15.37 13.31 28.60
CA ASP A 119 -16.66 13.84 28.19
C ASP A 119 -16.94 13.47 26.73
N VAL A 120 -18.10 12.85 26.46
CA VAL A 120 -18.54 12.47 25.11
C VAL A 120 -19.95 13.05 24.86
N PRO A 121 -20.07 14.12 24.05
CA PRO A 121 -21.34 14.76 23.79
C PRO A 121 -22.27 13.89 22.95
N SER A 122 -23.58 14.08 23.10
CA SER A 122 -24.59 13.28 22.40
C SER A 122 -24.95 13.76 20.98
N ASN A 123 -24.22 14.73 20.47
CA ASN A 123 -24.47 15.35 19.17
C ASN A 123 -23.82 14.60 17.99
N GLY A 124 -23.28 13.38 18.21
CA GLY A 124 -22.55 12.62 17.20
C GLY A 124 -21.15 13.17 16.88
N GLN A 125 -20.67 14.18 17.60
CA GLN A 125 -19.31 14.69 17.46
C GLN A 125 -18.30 13.59 17.80
N ARG A 126 -17.31 13.42 16.91
CA ARG A 126 -16.24 12.43 17.10
C ARG A 126 -15.19 13.01 18.02
N VAL A 127 -15.01 12.38 19.17
CA VAL A 127 -13.93 12.65 20.11
C VAL A 127 -12.80 11.68 19.82
N ALA A 128 -11.59 12.20 19.58
CA ALA A 128 -10.41 11.38 19.36
C ALA A 128 -9.69 11.12 20.68
N MET A 129 -9.55 9.85 21.02
CA MET A 129 -8.92 9.39 22.26
C MET A 129 -7.65 8.61 21.91
N PRO A 130 -6.46 8.99 22.39
CA PRO A 130 -5.28 8.19 22.17
C PRO A 130 -5.36 6.92 23.01
N LEU A 131 -4.86 5.83 22.43
CA LEU A 131 -4.86 4.48 22.99
C LEU A 131 -3.44 3.96 23.25
N GLY A 132 -2.47 4.87 23.32
CA GLY A 132 -1.05 4.55 23.40
C GLY A 132 -0.28 4.97 22.14
N GLN A 133 1.05 4.94 22.28
CA GLN A 133 2.00 5.33 21.25
C GLN A 133 3.20 4.37 21.27
N HIS A 134 3.82 4.20 20.11
CA HIS A 134 5.11 3.54 19.95
C HIS A 134 6.09 4.53 19.34
N GLU A 135 7.33 4.57 19.82
CA GLU A 135 8.37 5.42 19.25
C GLU A 135 9.66 4.63 19.07
N GLU A 136 10.25 4.73 17.88
CA GLU A 136 11.49 4.02 17.54
C GLU A 136 12.31 4.83 16.54
N THR A 137 13.62 4.58 16.49
CA THR A 137 14.45 5.10 15.41
C THR A 137 14.26 4.24 14.16
N ALA A 138 13.77 4.84 13.08
CA ALA A 138 13.48 4.14 11.84
C ALA A 138 14.69 4.06 10.89
N GLN A 139 14.72 3.01 10.08
CA GLN A 139 15.56 2.97 8.89
C GLN A 139 14.87 3.78 7.79
N VAL A 140 15.48 4.89 7.40
CA VAL A 140 14.93 5.81 6.40
C VAL A 140 15.69 5.68 5.09
N ALA A 141 14.96 5.52 4.00
CA ALA A 141 15.49 5.46 2.64
C ALA A 141 14.60 6.23 1.67
N VAL A 142 15.19 6.72 0.58
CA VAL A 142 14.46 7.20 -0.58
C VAL A 142 14.30 6.02 -1.54
N ARG A 143 13.06 5.62 -1.83
CA ARG A 143 12.75 4.47 -2.67
C ARG A 143 12.08 4.89 -3.98
N THR A 144 12.46 4.26 -5.08
CA THR A 144 11.83 4.48 -6.39
C THR A 144 11.65 3.18 -7.18
N SER A 145 10.62 3.14 -8.01
CA SER A 145 10.33 2.07 -8.98
C SER A 145 10.16 2.70 -10.37
N PRO A 146 11.26 3.08 -11.06
CA PRO A 146 11.22 4.01 -12.19
C PRO A 146 10.34 3.57 -13.37
N ARG A 147 10.16 2.25 -13.57
CA ARG A 147 9.29 1.68 -14.61
C ARG A 147 7.80 1.94 -14.34
N LEU A 148 7.40 1.95 -13.07
CA LEU A 148 6.03 2.22 -12.67
C LEU A 148 5.78 3.72 -12.61
N GLU A 149 6.73 4.45 -12.02
CA GLU A 149 6.65 5.89 -11.87
C GLU A 149 8.05 6.50 -11.75
N GLN A 150 8.31 7.57 -12.52
CA GLN A 150 9.54 8.35 -12.42
C GLN A 150 9.47 9.33 -11.22
N ALA A 151 9.25 8.77 -10.04
CA ALA A 151 9.18 9.47 -8.77
C ALA A 151 9.88 8.68 -7.67
N ALA A 152 10.36 9.39 -6.66
CA ALA A 152 10.97 8.80 -5.47
C ALA A 152 10.16 9.19 -4.24
N TYR A 153 10.12 8.28 -3.26
CA TYR A 153 9.31 8.40 -2.06
C TYR A 153 10.19 8.21 -0.83
N LEU A 154 9.99 9.01 0.20
CA LEU A 154 10.65 8.77 1.48
C LEU A 154 9.94 7.62 2.19
N VAL A 155 10.69 6.59 2.55
CA VAL A 155 10.19 5.41 3.22
C VAL A 155 10.89 5.26 4.57
N ALA A 156 10.12 4.94 5.61
CA ALA A 156 10.66 4.57 6.91
C ALA A 156 10.24 3.15 7.26
N GLU A 157 11.19 2.39 7.80
CA GLU A 157 11.01 1.01 8.22
C GLU A 157 11.38 0.85 9.69
N ILE A 158 10.53 0.16 10.44
CA ILE A 158 10.74 -0.20 11.84
C ILE A 158 10.42 -1.68 12.05
N ALA A 159 10.90 -2.25 13.16
CA ALA A 159 10.37 -3.52 13.64
C ALA A 159 8.86 -3.39 13.91
N GLN A 160 8.11 -4.48 13.72
CA GLN A 160 6.71 -4.48 14.14
C GLN A 160 6.64 -4.21 15.65
N PRO A 161 5.91 -3.18 16.09
CA PRO A 161 5.77 -2.89 17.50
C PRO A 161 5.10 -4.04 18.25
N GLU A 162 5.50 -4.28 19.49
CA GLU A 162 4.88 -5.28 20.35
C GLU A 162 3.40 -4.96 20.63
N GLY A 163 2.62 -5.99 20.96
CA GLY A 163 1.19 -5.89 21.26
C GLY A 163 0.28 -5.96 20.02
N VAL A 164 -1.00 -5.67 20.23
CA VAL A 164 -2.04 -5.80 19.19
C VAL A 164 -2.24 -4.46 18.48
N TRP A 165 -2.01 -4.46 17.16
CA TRP A 165 -2.19 -3.29 16.30
C TRP A 165 -3.21 -3.60 15.18
N PRO A 166 -4.53 -3.58 15.48
CA PRO A 166 -5.56 -3.96 14.51
C PRO A 166 -5.54 -3.04 13.29
N ALA A 167 -5.96 -3.56 12.13
CA ALA A 167 -6.03 -2.75 10.93
C ALA A 167 -6.90 -1.49 11.12
N GLY A 168 -6.50 -0.37 10.52
CA GLY A 168 -7.22 0.89 10.67
C GLY A 168 -6.62 2.03 9.86
N ALA A 169 -7.41 3.10 9.69
CA ALA A 169 -7.00 4.26 8.91
C ALA A 169 -5.74 4.91 9.51
N LEU A 170 -4.77 5.25 8.66
CA LEU A 170 -3.49 5.85 9.05
C LEU A 170 -3.35 7.23 8.42
N GLN A 171 -2.89 8.21 9.20
CA GLN A 171 -2.44 9.51 8.73
C GLN A 171 -0.92 9.58 8.84
N LEU A 172 -0.25 10.14 7.84
CA LEU A 172 1.19 10.23 7.74
C LEU A 172 1.62 11.69 7.85
N TYR A 173 2.57 11.96 8.73
CA TYR A 173 3.15 13.27 8.96
C TYR A 173 4.68 13.19 8.83
N ARG A 174 5.27 14.17 8.15
CA ARG A 174 6.71 14.32 7.98
C ARG A 174 7.11 15.71 8.44
N ASP A 175 8.05 15.80 9.38
CA ASP A 175 8.57 17.06 9.92
C ASP A 175 7.44 18.03 10.38
N GLY A 176 6.38 17.45 10.98
CA GLY A 176 5.19 18.18 11.44
C GLY A 176 4.11 18.44 10.37
N ALA A 177 4.42 18.29 9.08
CA ALA A 177 3.45 18.48 8.00
C ALA A 177 2.69 17.19 7.66
N PHE A 178 1.40 17.30 7.33
CA PHE A 178 0.62 16.16 6.82
C PHE A 178 1.03 15.84 5.38
N VAL A 179 1.41 14.60 5.11
CA VAL A 179 1.92 14.16 3.79
C VAL A 179 1.08 13.10 3.10
N GLY A 180 0.09 12.52 3.81
CA GLY A 180 -0.82 11.58 3.18
C GLY A 180 -1.61 10.74 4.16
N SER A 181 -2.45 9.87 3.62
CA SER A 181 -3.21 8.87 4.35
C SER A 181 -2.92 7.48 3.79
N GLY A 182 -3.16 6.47 4.62
CA GLY A 182 -3.00 5.07 4.27
C GLY A 182 -3.83 4.19 5.16
N GLN A 183 -3.48 2.91 5.18
CA GLN A 183 -4.04 1.92 6.10
C GLN A 183 -2.90 1.32 6.89
N TRP A 184 -3.04 1.31 8.21
CA TRP A 184 -2.26 0.43 9.04
C TRP A 184 -2.78 -0.98 8.84
N ASN A 185 -1.90 -1.88 8.44
CA ASN A 185 -2.15 -3.31 8.41
C ASN A 185 -0.99 -3.95 9.17
N ALA A 186 -1.26 -4.59 10.32
CA ALA A 186 -0.23 -5.31 11.03
C ALA A 186 0.35 -6.37 10.07
N PRO A 187 1.67 -6.39 9.83
CA PRO A 187 2.27 -7.40 9.01
C PRO A 187 1.99 -8.77 9.64
N GLY A 188 1.54 -9.73 8.84
CA GLY A 188 1.37 -11.09 9.32
C GLY A 188 2.74 -11.71 9.60
N ASN A 189 2.86 -12.46 10.70
CA ASN A 189 4.02 -13.30 10.99
C ASN A 189 3.98 -14.54 10.08
N ILE A 190 4.22 -14.35 8.78
CA ILE A 190 4.16 -15.46 7.83
C ILE A 190 5.54 -16.10 7.67
N ASP A 191 6.64 -15.33 7.60
CA ASP A 191 8.01 -15.84 7.86
C ASP A 191 8.97 -14.66 8.14
N GLY A 192 9.75 -14.73 9.23
CA GLY A 192 10.76 -13.72 9.61
C GLY A 192 10.26 -12.62 10.57
N PRO A 193 11.18 -11.76 11.07
CA PRO A 193 10.79 -10.65 11.95
C PRO A 193 9.94 -9.67 11.15
N ALA A 194 8.68 -9.53 11.55
CA ALA A 194 7.75 -8.67 10.85
C ALA A 194 8.20 -7.20 10.96
N ARG A 195 8.15 -6.51 9.82
CA ARG A 195 8.56 -5.10 9.70
C ARG A 195 7.41 -4.28 9.19
N VAL A 196 7.32 -3.04 9.68
CA VAL A 196 6.35 -2.06 9.21
C VAL A 196 7.10 -1.06 8.34
N THR A 197 6.68 -0.97 7.07
CA THR A 197 7.22 -0.02 6.10
C THR A 197 6.15 1.02 5.78
N LEU A 198 6.44 2.30 6.01
CA LEU A 198 5.53 3.41 5.76
C LEU A 198 6.16 4.40 4.77
N SER A 199 5.37 4.91 3.83
CA SER A 199 5.82 5.93 2.86
C SER A 199 5.35 7.32 3.30
N PHE A 200 6.29 8.24 3.50
CA PHE A 200 6.08 9.62 3.98
C PHE A 200 6.04 10.64 2.84
N GLY A 201 5.43 10.25 1.73
CA GLY A 201 5.22 11.11 0.56
C GLY A 201 6.41 11.16 -0.39
N ARG A 202 6.21 11.87 -1.50
CA ARG A 202 7.21 12.06 -2.56
C ARG A 202 8.38 12.90 -2.04
N ASP A 203 9.57 12.57 -2.50
CA ASP A 203 10.76 13.38 -2.32
C ASP A 203 11.07 14.13 -3.62
N GLU A 204 10.63 15.40 -3.69
CA GLU A 204 10.79 16.24 -4.90
C GLU A 204 12.25 16.63 -5.17
N LEU A 205 13.13 16.50 -4.18
CA LEU A 205 14.55 16.76 -4.33
C LEU A 205 15.30 15.55 -4.91
N VAL A 206 14.62 14.43 -5.14
CA VAL A 206 15.20 13.28 -5.83
C VAL A 206 14.56 13.13 -7.21
N ARG A 207 15.35 13.45 -8.24
CA ARG A 207 14.90 13.36 -9.63
C ARG A 207 15.18 11.95 -10.14
N VAL A 208 14.14 11.32 -10.66
CA VAL A 208 14.20 9.99 -11.27
C VAL A 208 13.87 10.15 -12.75
N SER A 209 14.65 9.50 -13.61
CA SER A 209 14.35 9.43 -15.04
C SER A 209 14.63 8.04 -15.58
N ALA A 210 13.71 7.53 -16.40
CA ALA A 210 13.92 6.31 -17.18
C ALA A 210 14.38 6.67 -18.60
N GLU A 211 15.46 6.03 -19.05
CA GLU A 211 15.87 6.10 -20.45
C GLU A 211 14.90 5.26 -21.32
N PRO A 212 14.75 5.56 -22.61
CA PRO A 212 13.94 4.74 -23.51
C PRO A 212 14.38 3.28 -23.50
N GLU A 213 13.42 2.37 -23.25
CA GLU A 213 13.66 0.93 -23.29
C GLU A 213 14.08 0.51 -24.71
N ARG A 214 15.12 -0.31 -24.80
CA ARG A 214 15.49 -0.96 -26.06
C ARG A 214 15.01 -2.41 -26.02
N ASP A 215 14.15 -2.76 -26.94
CA ASP A 215 13.59 -4.10 -27.06
C ASP A 215 13.83 -4.62 -28.48
N ASN A 216 14.81 -5.50 -28.61
CA ASN A 216 15.24 -6.06 -29.88
C ASN A 216 14.87 -7.55 -29.93
N GLN A 217 14.23 -7.97 -31.01
CA GLN A 217 13.93 -9.39 -31.26
C GLN A 217 14.80 -9.89 -32.40
N GLY A 218 15.46 -11.02 -32.17
CA GLY A 218 16.31 -11.70 -33.14
C GLY A 218 15.93 -13.17 -33.29
N SER A 219 16.21 -13.74 -34.46
CA SER A 219 16.21 -15.18 -34.64
C SER A 219 17.59 -15.73 -34.22
N GLY A 220 17.62 -16.75 -33.36
CA GLY A 220 18.87 -17.35 -32.91
C GLY A 220 19.57 -18.09 -34.05
N GLY A 221 20.36 -17.37 -34.85
CA GLY A 221 21.18 -17.90 -35.94
C GLY A 221 20.43 -18.57 -37.09
N PHE A 222 21.17 -18.86 -38.17
CA PHE A 222 20.67 -19.39 -39.44
C PHE A 222 20.07 -20.82 -39.39
N ALA A 223 20.00 -21.48 -38.22
CA ALA A 223 19.48 -22.84 -38.07
C ALA A 223 18.75 -23.14 -36.72
N GLY A 224 18.57 -22.18 -35.82
CA GLY A 224 18.01 -22.46 -34.48
C GLY A 224 16.47 -22.48 -34.43
N SER A 225 15.87 -23.43 -33.72
CA SER A 225 14.43 -23.49 -33.41
C SER A 225 13.97 -22.46 -32.34
N ARG A 226 14.86 -21.57 -31.90
CA ARG A 226 14.63 -20.60 -30.81
C ARG A 226 14.75 -19.15 -31.28
N ALA A 227 13.86 -18.31 -30.75
CA ALA A 227 13.92 -16.86 -30.85
C ALA A 227 14.59 -16.29 -29.59
N GLU A 228 15.15 -15.10 -29.73
CA GLU A 228 15.76 -14.34 -28.64
C GLU A 228 15.18 -12.92 -28.62
N ARG A 229 14.77 -12.46 -27.43
CA ARG A 229 14.36 -11.08 -27.17
C ARG A 229 15.34 -10.47 -26.17
N GLN A 230 15.97 -9.36 -26.55
CA GLN A 230 16.87 -8.59 -25.71
C GLN A 230 16.17 -7.32 -25.26
N VAL A 231 16.01 -7.14 -23.94
CA VAL A 231 15.38 -5.96 -23.35
C VAL A 231 16.43 -5.24 -22.49
N GLN A 232 16.69 -3.98 -22.77
CA GLN A 232 17.64 -3.15 -22.03
C GLN A 232 16.92 -1.97 -21.40
N ARG A 233 17.11 -1.79 -20.10
CA ARG A 233 16.55 -0.70 -19.32
C ARG A 233 17.65 0.05 -18.61
N ALA A 234 17.45 1.36 -18.48
CA ALA A 234 18.34 2.19 -17.70
C ALA A 234 17.59 3.31 -16.98
N TYR A 235 18.05 3.59 -15.77
CA TYR A 235 17.46 4.58 -14.88
C TYR A 235 18.56 5.49 -14.35
N VAL A 236 18.29 6.79 -14.34
CA VAL A 236 19.17 7.78 -13.71
C VAL A 236 18.44 8.38 -12.52
N VAL A 237 19.10 8.35 -11.37
CA VAL A 237 18.61 8.96 -10.14
C VAL A 237 19.59 10.03 -9.69
N GLU A 238 19.08 11.23 -9.45
CA GLU A 238 19.84 12.41 -9.02
C GLU A 238 19.36 12.85 -7.63
N ASN A 239 20.28 12.95 -6.69
CA ASN A 239 20.03 13.51 -5.37
C ASN A 239 20.30 15.03 -5.41
N ARG A 240 19.25 15.84 -5.29
CA ARG A 240 19.34 17.31 -5.20
C ARG A 240 19.24 17.84 -3.77
N HIS A 241 19.25 16.95 -2.77
CA HIS A 241 19.46 17.34 -1.37
C HIS A 241 20.87 17.87 -1.17
N ARG A 242 21.04 18.61 -0.07
CA ARG A 242 22.36 19.07 0.41
C ARG A 242 23.10 18.01 1.25
N THR A 243 22.47 16.87 1.49
CA THR A 243 23.00 15.75 2.29
C THR A 243 22.92 14.45 1.50
N PRO A 244 23.77 13.45 1.81
CA PRO A 244 23.64 12.11 1.25
C PRO A 244 22.30 11.48 1.63
N ILE A 245 21.78 10.63 0.76
CA ILE A 245 20.56 9.83 0.98
C ILE A 245 20.87 8.34 0.84
N ALA A 246 20.20 7.50 1.63
CA ALA A 246 20.12 6.07 1.34
C ALA A 246 19.10 5.87 0.22
N LEU A 247 19.55 5.43 -0.95
CA LEU A 247 18.73 5.24 -2.14
C LEU A 247 18.43 3.75 -2.35
N GLU A 248 17.15 3.44 -2.58
CA GLU A 248 16.66 2.13 -3.00
C GLU A 248 15.98 2.24 -4.36
N VAL A 249 16.43 1.45 -5.33
CA VAL A 249 15.83 1.39 -6.67
C VAL A 249 15.32 -0.02 -6.92
N LEU A 250 14.02 -0.15 -7.18
CA LEU A 250 13.36 -1.41 -7.45
C LEU A 250 13.20 -1.63 -8.96
N GLU A 251 13.50 -2.84 -9.41
CA GLU A 251 13.32 -3.29 -10.79
C GLU A 251 12.62 -4.65 -10.85
N ALA A 252 11.60 -4.74 -11.69
CA ALA A 252 10.90 -5.99 -11.99
C ALA A 252 11.58 -6.68 -13.18
N ALA A 253 12.40 -7.68 -12.88
CA ALA A 253 13.03 -8.56 -13.86
C ALA A 253 12.07 -9.69 -14.27
N PRO A 254 12.10 -10.10 -15.55
CA PRO A 254 11.30 -11.22 -16.02
C PRO A 254 11.69 -12.51 -15.30
N VAL A 255 10.69 -13.28 -14.89
CA VAL A 255 10.87 -14.60 -14.30
C VAL A 255 10.20 -15.62 -15.21
N SER A 256 10.94 -16.68 -15.55
CA SER A 256 10.36 -17.75 -16.35
C SER A 256 9.42 -18.59 -15.49
N VAL A 257 8.20 -18.77 -15.98
CA VAL A 257 7.19 -19.70 -15.42
C VAL A 257 7.00 -20.94 -16.31
N ASN A 258 7.81 -21.09 -17.36
CA ASN A 258 7.75 -22.19 -18.30
C ASN A 258 9.18 -22.68 -18.62
N GLU A 259 9.44 -23.97 -18.48
CA GLU A 259 10.76 -24.57 -18.68
C GLU A 259 11.36 -24.33 -20.08
N GLN A 260 10.51 -24.06 -21.08
CA GLN A 260 10.92 -23.74 -22.44
C GLN A 260 11.41 -22.30 -22.61
N VAL A 261 11.17 -21.42 -21.63
CA VAL A 261 11.62 -20.03 -21.62
C VAL A 261 12.83 -19.91 -20.71
N ARG A 262 13.94 -19.40 -21.25
CA ARG A 262 15.16 -19.12 -20.52
C ARG A 262 15.35 -17.63 -20.40
N VAL A 263 15.63 -17.16 -19.18
CA VAL A 263 15.91 -15.75 -18.90
C VAL A 263 17.32 -15.64 -18.36
N ALA A 264 18.15 -14.85 -19.02
CA ALA A 264 19.42 -14.38 -18.48
C ALA A 264 19.30 -12.89 -18.14
N THR A 265 19.83 -12.52 -16.98
CA THR A 265 19.71 -11.17 -16.44
C THR A 265 21.08 -10.63 -16.06
N GLN A 266 21.37 -9.41 -16.47
CA GLN A 266 22.56 -8.67 -16.08
C GLN A 266 22.16 -7.30 -15.53
N PHE A 267 22.71 -6.95 -14.38
CA PHE A 267 22.46 -5.67 -13.72
C PHE A 267 23.77 -4.93 -13.51
N SER A 268 23.74 -3.60 -13.65
CA SER A 268 24.88 -2.74 -13.29
C SER A 268 24.40 -1.46 -12.61
N PRO A 269 24.86 -1.13 -11.39
CA PRO A 269 25.71 -1.95 -10.50
C PRO A 269 25.03 -3.27 -10.09
N LYS A 270 25.72 -4.12 -9.32
CA LYS A 270 25.10 -5.35 -8.79
C LYS A 270 24.02 -4.98 -7.74
N PRO A 271 22.79 -5.51 -7.84
CA PRO A 271 21.75 -5.32 -6.83
C PRO A 271 22.16 -5.88 -5.47
N ALA A 272 21.65 -5.28 -4.40
CA ALA A 272 21.80 -5.80 -3.04
C ALA A 272 20.93 -7.06 -2.82
N GLU A 273 19.75 -7.10 -3.44
CA GLU A 273 18.80 -8.21 -3.35
C GLU A 273 18.18 -8.50 -4.73
N LEU A 274 17.85 -9.76 -5.02
CA LEU A 274 17.18 -10.20 -6.26
C LEU A 274 15.74 -10.69 -6.04
N ALA A 275 15.32 -10.76 -4.78
CA ALA A 275 13.99 -11.19 -4.36
C ALA A 275 13.47 -10.27 -3.24
N TRP A 276 13.46 -8.97 -3.51
CA TRP A 276 13.02 -7.97 -2.55
C TRP A 276 11.63 -8.29 -2.02
N ASN A 277 11.44 -8.12 -0.71
CA ASN A 277 10.20 -8.46 -0.01
C ASN A 277 9.71 -9.91 -0.30
N ARG A 278 10.67 -10.83 -0.46
CA ARG A 278 10.42 -12.25 -0.80
C ARG A 278 9.69 -12.46 -2.12
N GLN A 279 9.83 -11.53 -3.07
CA GLN A 279 9.26 -11.64 -4.42
C GLN A 279 10.36 -11.94 -5.43
N PRO A 280 10.54 -13.21 -5.87
CA PRO A 280 11.49 -13.54 -6.92
C PRO A 280 11.26 -12.68 -8.17
N GLY A 281 12.34 -12.16 -8.74
CA GLY A 281 12.27 -11.26 -9.90
C GLY A 281 12.15 -9.78 -9.55
N VAL A 282 12.00 -9.41 -8.27
CA VAL A 282 12.10 -8.01 -7.85
C VAL A 282 13.51 -7.74 -7.33
N ALA A 283 14.34 -7.16 -8.20
CA ALA A 283 15.68 -6.74 -7.83
C ALA A 283 15.64 -5.38 -7.11
N MET A 284 16.52 -5.21 -6.12
CA MET A 284 16.70 -3.95 -5.40
C MET A 284 18.18 -3.58 -5.39
N TRP A 285 18.51 -2.43 -5.96
CA TRP A 285 19.76 -1.74 -5.67
C TRP A 285 19.61 -0.95 -4.37
N ARG A 286 20.65 -1.00 -3.53
CA ARG A 286 20.77 -0.15 -2.34
C ARG A 286 22.13 0.52 -2.35
N THR A 287 22.17 1.85 -2.28
CA THR A 287 23.41 2.62 -2.30
C THR A 287 23.25 3.93 -1.54
N GLU A 288 24.34 4.47 -1.01
CA GLU A 288 24.36 5.84 -0.52
C GLU A 288 24.63 6.78 -1.70
N LEU A 289 23.70 7.70 -1.98
CA LEU A 289 23.85 8.69 -3.04
C LEU A 289 24.18 10.05 -2.41
N GLY A 290 25.42 10.51 -2.61
CA GLY A 290 25.90 11.80 -2.09
C GLY A 290 25.08 13.00 -2.57
N ALA A 291 25.17 14.11 -1.83
CA ALA A 291 24.50 15.36 -2.15
C ALA A 291 24.90 15.88 -3.54
N GLY A 292 23.92 16.27 -4.36
CA GLY A 292 24.15 16.77 -5.72
C GLY A 292 24.63 15.73 -6.74
N LEU A 293 24.81 14.46 -6.32
CA LEU A 293 25.30 13.40 -7.20
C LEU A 293 24.15 12.72 -7.95
N ARG A 294 24.53 12.11 -9.08
CA ARG A 294 23.65 11.24 -9.87
C ARG A 294 24.30 9.88 -10.05
N THR A 295 23.48 8.85 -10.16
CA THR A 295 23.93 7.49 -10.47
C THR A 295 23.02 6.87 -11.52
N ARG A 296 23.55 5.91 -12.27
CA ARG A 296 22.84 5.20 -13.35
C ARG A 296 22.77 3.72 -13.01
N PHE A 297 21.58 3.14 -13.16
CA PHE A 297 21.30 1.72 -12.99
C PHE A 297 20.88 1.13 -14.34
N THR A 298 21.37 -0.06 -14.68
CA THR A 298 20.96 -0.81 -15.87
C THR A 298 20.46 -2.18 -15.52
N ALA A 299 19.49 -2.64 -16.29
CA ALA A 299 18.98 -4.01 -16.27
C ALA A 299 18.83 -4.50 -17.72
N ASP A 300 19.63 -5.51 -18.05
CA ASP A 300 19.67 -6.13 -19.37
C ASP A 300 19.14 -7.57 -19.25
N TYR A 301 18.19 -7.91 -20.11
CA TYR A 301 17.51 -9.21 -20.12
C TYR A 301 17.66 -9.86 -21.48
N THR A 302 18.03 -11.14 -21.48
CA THR A 302 17.99 -11.98 -22.67
C THR A 302 16.99 -13.11 -22.45
N ILE A 303 15.92 -13.10 -23.24
CA ILE A 303 14.79 -14.02 -23.12
C ILE A 303 14.80 -14.93 -24.36
N GLY A 304 15.17 -16.19 -24.15
CA GLY A 304 15.17 -17.22 -25.19
C GLY A 304 13.91 -18.09 -25.10
N TYR A 305 13.21 -18.31 -26.23
CA TYR A 305 11.96 -19.08 -26.28
C TYR A 305 11.81 -19.84 -27.62
N PRO A 306 10.92 -20.85 -27.74
CA PRO A 306 10.65 -21.52 -29.01
C PRO A 306 10.08 -20.54 -30.04
N LYS A 307 10.53 -20.58 -31.31
CA LYS A 307 10.10 -19.62 -32.36
C LYS A 307 8.58 -19.62 -32.59
N ASP A 308 7.95 -20.78 -32.46
CA ASP A 308 6.51 -20.94 -32.68
C ASP A 308 5.66 -20.61 -31.44
N ALA A 309 6.30 -20.31 -30.31
CA ALA A 309 5.61 -19.95 -29.08
C ALA A 309 5.30 -18.44 -29.05
N ARG A 310 4.07 -18.10 -28.66
CA ARG A 310 3.69 -16.72 -28.37
C ARG A 310 3.99 -16.40 -26.90
N LEU A 311 4.92 -15.48 -26.65
CA LEU A 311 5.15 -14.97 -25.31
C LEU A 311 3.92 -14.20 -24.80
N GLN A 312 3.56 -14.42 -23.55
CA GLN A 312 2.54 -13.65 -22.83
C GLN A 312 3.21 -12.98 -21.64
N ASP A 313 3.29 -11.66 -21.67
CA ASP A 313 3.72 -10.85 -20.52
C ASP A 313 2.47 -10.65 -19.64
N ARG A 314 2.44 -11.23 -18.44
CA ARG A 314 1.36 -11.05 -17.45
C ARG A 314 1.81 -10.13 -16.32
#